data_AF-A0A3B5M4P2-F1
#
_entry.id   AF-A0A3B5M4P2-F1
#
_cell.length_a   1.000
_cell.length_b   1.000
_cell.length_c   1.000
_cell.angle_alpha   90.00
_cell.angle_beta   90.00
_cell.angle_gamma   90.00
#
_symmetry.space_group_name_H-M   'P 1'
#
loop_
_entity.id
_entity.type
_entity.pdbx_description
1 polymer ?
#
loop_
_entity_poly.entity_id
_entity_poly.type
_entity_poly.pdbx_seq_one_letter_code
_entity_poly.pdbx_strand_id
1 'polypeptide(L)'
;MFFLKKVVGGIVDVGADFWLPDWCISNLRHVSVPQPPARQPAVYAEKHESDEEKQFRKVFQQLAGDDMEVSPNELMNILNRIISKHGDLKTDGFSIESCRSMVAVMDSDSTGKLGFHEFKHLWNNVKKWQGVYKQYDADHSGVIGADELPNAFKAAGFPLNDQLFQMIIRRYSDESGNMDFDNYIGCLVRLDAMCRAFQTLDKDRNGTIKVNVQEVMESKISVDSSFAVTSLRVGCCHCSGFS
;
A
#
# COMPACT_ATOMS: atom_id res chain seq x y z
N MET A 1 38.37 37.59 22.97
CA MET A 1 38.68 36.67 24.08
C MET A 1 37.68 35.52 23.99
N PHE A 2 38.19 34.33 23.67
CA PHE A 2 37.71 32.97 23.95
C PHE A 2 36.21 32.59 23.99
N PHE A 3 35.93 31.59 23.14
CA PHE A 3 34.90 30.54 23.18
C PHE A 3 34.43 30.08 24.58
N LEU A 4 33.16 29.65 24.67
CA LEU A 4 32.86 28.25 25.02
C LEU A 4 31.51 27.77 24.46
N LYS A 5 31.57 26.59 23.81
CA LYS A 5 30.46 25.76 23.30
C LYS A 5 29.61 25.19 24.45
N LYS A 6 28.31 25.00 24.22
CA LYS A 6 27.66 23.72 24.53
C LYS A 6 26.51 23.42 23.57
N VAL A 7 26.64 22.29 22.89
CA VAL A 7 25.69 21.60 22.02
C VAL A 7 24.81 20.73 22.90
N VAL A 8 23.47 20.79 22.77
CA VAL A 8 22.53 19.65 22.91
C VAL A 8 21.21 20.02 22.20
N GLY A 9 20.73 19.14 21.32
CA GLY A 9 19.29 18.93 21.15
C GLY A 9 18.62 19.56 19.93
N GLY A 10 19.03 19.16 18.73
CA GLY A 10 18.19 19.32 17.54
C GLY A 10 17.02 18.34 17.59
N ILE A 11 15.92 18.73 18.22
CA ILE A 11 14.59 18.16 17.97
C ILE A 11 13.92 19.15 17.02
N VAL A 12 13.97 18.86 15.73
CA VAL A 12 13.05 19.49 14.78
C VAL A 12 11.69 18.84 14.98
N ASP A 13 10.73 19.65 15.40
CA ASP A 13 9.33 19.31 15.54
C ASP A 13 8.77 18.80 14.20
N VAL A 14 8.51 17.49 14.08
CA VAL A 14 7.89 16.86 12.91
C VAL A 14 6.36 16.88 13.09
N GLY A 15 5.81 18.05 13.42
CA GLY A 15 4.44 18.21 13.90
C GLY A 15 3.47 18.94 12.97
N ALA A 16 3.93 19.85 12.09
CA ALA A 16 3.00 20.82 11.47
C ALA A 16 2.94 20.84 9.93
N ASP A 17 3.90 20.26 9.19
CA ASP A 17 3.95 20.38 7.72
C ASP A 17 3.63 19.07 6.96
N PHE A 18 2.97 18.11 7.64
CA PHE A 18 2.71 16.78 7.09
C PHE A 18 1.43 16.67 6.25
N TRP A 19 0.72 17.77 5.99
CA TRP A 19 -0.53 17.77 5.22
C TRP A 19 -0.58 18.98 4.27
N LEU A 20 -0.75 18.70 2.98
CA LEU A 20 -1.11 19.71 1.99
C LEU A 20 -2.60 20.12 2.19
N PRO A 21 -2.96 21.41 1.98
CA PRO A 21 -4.26 21.99 2.36
C PRO A 21 -5.46 21.56 1.49
N ASP A 22 -6.66 21.72 2.05
CA ASP A 22 -8.01 21.27 1.60
C ASP A 22 -8.42 21.57 0.12
N TRP A 23 -7.64 22.32 -0.66
CA TRP A 23 -7.95 22.55 -2.08
C TRP A 23 -7.64 21.35 -2.99
N CYS A 24 -6.89 20.35 -2.50
CA CYS A 24 -6.58 19.13 -3.27
C CYS A 24 -7.80 18.23 -3.55
N ILE A 25 -8.93 18.41 -2.84
CA ILE A 25 -10.16 17.61 -3.05
C ILE A 25 -11.02 18.16 -4.21
N SER A 26 -10.73 19.35 -4.76
CA SER A 26 -11.67 20.04 -5.66
C SER A 26 -11.47 19.84 -7.18
N ASN A 27 -10.41 19.19 -7.66
CA ASN A 27 -10.03 19.26 -9.09
C ASN A 27 -10.11 17.94 -9.90
N LEU A 28 -11.14 17.13 -9.65
CA LEU A 28 -11.48 15.95 -10.47
C LEU A 28 -12.48 16.27 -11.60
N ARG A 29 -12.44 17.47 -12.20
CA ARG A 29 -13.12 17.75 -13.47
C ARG A 29 -12.27 18.69 -14.31
N HIS A 30 -11.88 18.22 -15.49
CA HIS A 30 -11.10 18.89 -16.55
C HIS A 30 -9.57 18.80 -16.46
N VAL A 31 -9.03 17.79 -17.15
CA VAL A 31 -7.74 17.92 -17.85
C VAL A 31 -7.91 17.37 -19.27
N SER A 32 -7.80 18.27 -20.25
CA SER A 32 -7.68 17.97 -21.68
C SER A 32 -6.26 17.52 -22.01
N VAL A 33 -6.14 16.53 -22.91
CA VAL A 33 -4.90 15.90 -23.34
C VAL A 33 -3.99 16.88 -24.12
N PRO A 34 -2.70 17.05 -23.76
CA PRO A 34 -1.70 17.64 -24.65
C PRO A 34 -0.77 16.58 -25.27
N GLN A 35 -0.34 16.85 -26.51
CA GLN A 35 0.46 15.99 -27.41
C GLN A 35 1.89 15.68 -26.90
N PRO A 36 2.52 14.57 -27.35
CA PRO A 36 3.84 14.13 -26.86
C PRO A 36 5.01 14.99 -27.37
N PRO A 37 5.99 15.36 -26.52
CA PRO A 37 7.13 16.19 -26.93
C PRO A 37 8.25 15.38 -27.62
N ALA A 38 8.95 16.05 -28.56
CA ALA A 38 10.08 15.52 -29.31
C ALA A 38 11.32 15.27 -28.41
N ARG A 39 12.12 14.24 -28.77
CA ARG A 39 13.30 13.78 -28.02
C ARG A 39 14.31 14.90 -27.76
N GLN A 40 14.60 15.17 -26.48
CA GLN A 40 15.65 16.09 -26.01
C GLN A 40 16.61 15.40 -25.01
N PRO A 41 17.85 15.91 -24.83
CA PRO A 41 18.97 15.17 -24.24
C PRO A 41 18.82 14.90 -22.73
N ALA A 42 19.47 13.83 -22.26
CA ALA A 42 19.40 13.25 -20.91
C ALA A 42 19.68 14.19 -19.70
N VAL A 43 20.09 15.44 -19.93
CA VAL A 43 20.36 16.44 -18.88
C VAL A 43 19.06 17.09 -18.34
N TYR A 44 17.92 16.92 -19.03
CA TYR A 44 16.62 17.44 -18.59
C TYR A 44 15.85 16.53 -17.62
N ALA A 45 16.32 15.31 -17.36
CA ALA A 45 15.63 14.35 -16.50
C ALA A 45 15.65 14.73 -15.00
N GLU A 46 16.53 15.65 -14.58
CA GLU A 46 16.71 16.01 -13.17
C GLU A 46 15.87 17.22 -12.68
N LYS A 47 14.87 17.71 -13.44
CA LYS A 47 14.19 18.99 -13.10
C LYS A 47 12.68 18.98 -12.92
N HIS A 48 12.04 17.83 -12.73
CA HIS A 48 10.60 17.79 -12.42
C HIS A 48 10.25 16.81 -11.30
N GLU A 49 11.07 16.77 -10.24
CA GLU A 49 10.67 16.10 -9.01
C GLU A 49 9.68 16.99 -8.25
N SER A 50 8.44 16.51 -8.10
CA SER A 50 7.37 17.18 -7.36
C SER A 50 7.82 17.45 -5.92
N ASP A 51 7.37 18.55 -5.30
CA ASP A 51 7.73 18.85 -3.92
C ASP A 51 7.26 17.77 -2.94
N GLU A 52 6.18 17.05 -3.28
CA GLU A 52 5.72 15.85 -2.56
C GLU A 52 6.77 14.72 -2.57
N GLU A 53 7.45 14.53 -3.71
CA GLU A 53 8.44 13.47 -3.86
C GLU A 53 9.73 13.80 -3.11
N LYS A 54 10.13 15.07 -3.07
CA LYS A 54 11.22 15.55 -2.21
C LYS A 54 10.90 15.35 -0.73
N GLN A 55 9.67 15.68 -0.31
CA GLN A 55 9.24 15.47 1.07
C GLN A 55 9.20 13.98 1.41
N PHE A 56 8.71 13.15 0.50
CA PHE A 56 8.68 11.69 0.68
C PHE A 56 10.09 11.08 0.76
N ARG A 57 11.05 11.55 -0.05
CA ARG A 57 12.46 11.14 0.07
C ARG A 57 13.05 11.43 1.44
N LYS A 58 12.74 12.58 2.03
CA LYS A 58 13.19 12.91 3.40
C LYS A 58 12.61 11.94 4.42
N VAL A 59 11.32 11.61 4.32
CA VAL A 59 10.68 10.63 5.19
C VAL A 59 11.32 9.26 5.04
N PHE A 60 11.56 8.82 3.80
CA PHE A 60 12.24 7.56 3.51
C PHE A 60 13.64 7.52 4.11
N GLN A 61 14.46 8.55 3.90
CA GLN A 61 15.81 8.61 4.46
C GLN A 61 15.83 8.58 5.98
N GLN A 62 14.88 9.26 6.64
CA GLN A 62 14.76 9.20 8.09
C GLN A 62 14.32 7.83 8.61
N LEU A 63 13.58 7.06 7.80
CA LEU A 63 13.07 5.75 8.18
C LEU A 63 14.07 4.63 7.90
N ALA A 64 14.71 4.67 6.74
CA ALA A 64 15.67 3.67 6.27
C ALA A 64 17.06 3.82 6.93
N GLY A 65 17.37 4.99 7.48
CA GLY A 65 18.68 5.21 8.10
C GLY A 65 19.85 5.06 7.11
N ASP A 66 20.91 4.37 7.55
CA ASP A 66 22.19 4.33 6.84
C ASP A 66 22.21 3.33 5.66
N ASP A 67 21.36 2.31 5.67
CA ASP A 67 21.34 1.27 4.63
C ASP A 67 20.45 1.62 3.43
N MET A 68 19.66 2.70 3.54
CA MET A 68 18.75 3.19 2.50
C MET A 68 17.71 2.17 2.05
N GLU A 69 17.34 1.24 2.93
CA GLU A 69 16.26 0.27 2.75
C GLU A 69 15.34 0.23 3.98
N VAL A 70 14.06 -0.09 3.81
CA VAL A 70 13.11 -0.18 4.93
C VAL A 70 12.91 -1.64 5.32
N SER A 71 13.37 -1.99 6.51
CA SER A 71 13.17 -3.30 7.13
C SER A 71 11.73 -3.51 7.66
N PRO A 72 11.32 -4.76 7.91
CA PRO A 72 10.02 -5.04 8.53
C PRO A 72 9.81 -4.33 9.87
N ASN A 73 10.87 -4.16 10.67
CA ASN A 73 10.82 -3.46 11.95
C ASN A 73 10.59 -1.96 11.77
N GLU A 74 11.25 -1.33 10.80
CA GLU A 74 11.05 0.08 10.49
C GLU A 74 9.64 0.33 9.92
N LEU A 75 9.16 -0.56 9.04
CA LEU A 75 7.79 -0.51 8.53
C LEU A 75 6.77 -0.59 9.66
N MET A 76 6.94 -1.52 10.60
CA MET A 76 6.09 -1.66 11.78
C MET A 76 6.06 -0.36 12.61
N ASN A 77 7.23 0.21 12.88
CA ASN A 77 7.35 1.42 13.69
C ASN A 77 6.63 2.61 13.04
N ILE A 78 6.78 2.81 11.72
CA ILE A 78 6.12 3.92 11.04
C ILE A 78 4.60 3.73 10.95
N LEU A 79 4.13 2.52 10.64
CA LEU A 79 2.69 2.25 10.54
C LEU A 79 2.00 2.41 11.90
N ASN A 80 2.59 1.88 12.97
CA ASN A 80 2.05 2.02 14.33
C ASN A 80 2.11 3.48 14.83
N ARG A 81 3.11 4.26 14.41
CA ARG A 81 3.17 5.70 14.69
C ARG A 81 2.05 6.48 14.01
N ILE A 82 1.62 6.09 12.81
CA ILE A 82 0.47 6.72 12.12
C ILE A 82 -0.82 6.37 12.85
N ILE A 83 -1.03 5.09 13.16
CA ILE A 83 -2.21 4.61 13.90
C ILE A 83 -2.35 5.36 15.22
N SER A 84 -1.25 5.53 15.97
CA SER A 84 -1.27 6.21 17.26
C SER A 84 -1.76 7.67 17.20
N LYS A 85 -1.71 8.30 16.02
CA LYS A 85 -2.26 9.65 15.78
C LYS A 85 -3.74 9.64 15.40
N HIS A 86 -4.29 8.49 15.03
CA HIS A 86 -5.66 8.28 14.61
C HIS A 86 -6.39 7.41 15.62
N GLY A 87 -6.78 8.02 16.75
CA GLY A 87 -7.54 7.33 17.80
C GLY A 87 -8.96 6.91 17.39
N ASP A 88 -9.40 7.29 16.19
CA ASP A 88 -10.62 6.84 15.54
C ASP A 88 -10.51 5.45 14.88
N LEU A 89 -9.30 4.95 14.66
CA LEU A 89 -9.08 3.64 14.06
C LEU A 89 -8.97 2.56 15.14
N LYS A 90 -9.84 1.53 15.06
CA LYS A 90 -9.72 0.35 15.91
C LYS A 90 -8.69 -0.62 15.30
N THR A 91 -7.68 -0.98 16.09
CA THR A 91 -6.60 -1.89 15.70
C THR A 91 -5.82 -2.33 16.94
N ASP A 92 -5.26 -3.53 16.91
CA ASP A 92 -4.29 -4.03 17.90
C ASP A 92 -2.84 -3.60 17.58
N GLY A 93 -2.64 -2.95 16.42
CA GLY A 93 -1.37 -2.51 15.88
C GLY A 93 -0.75 -3.55 14.95
N PHE A 94 0.04 -3.08 14.00
CA PHE A 94 0.77 -3.99 13.12
C PHE A 94 1.81 -4.79 13.91
N SER A 95 1.66 -6.11 13.89
CA SER A 95 2.66 -7.05 14.38
C SER A 95 3.86 -7.15 13.43
N ILE A 96 4.99 -7.61 13.96
CA ILE A 96 6.20 -7.81 13.14
C ILE A 96 5.99 -8.88 12.07
N GLU A 97 5.20 -9.91 12.35
CA GLU A 97 4.80 -10.94 11.36
C GLU A 97 3.98 -10.33 10.22
N SER A 98 3.03 -9.45 10.52
CA SER A 98 2.25 -8.74 9.50
C SER A 98 3.17 -7.89 8.61
N CYS A 99 4.08 -7.11 9.21
CA CYS A 99 5.03 -6.30 8.45
C CYS A 99 6.03 -7.14 7.65
N ARG A 100 6.51 -8.27 8.17
CA ARG A 100 7.35 -9.22 7.40
C ARG A 100 6.60 -9.75 6.18
N SER A 101 5.33 -10.12 6.34
CA SER A 101 4.49 -10.57 5.23
C SER A 101 4.31 -9.46 4.18
N MET A 102 4.08 -8.22 4.60
CA MET A 102 3.96 -7.07 3.69
C MET A 102 5.26 -6.80 2.93
N VAL A 103 6.41 -6.81 3.62
CA VAL A 103 7.72 -6.61 2.98
C VAL A 103 7.95 -7.72 1.95
N ALA A 104 7.76 -8.99 2.31
CA ALA A 104 8.01 -10.11 1.41
C ALA A 104 7.19 -10.05 0.11
N VAL A 105 5.93 -9.59 0.16
CA VAL A 105 5.11 -9.46 -1.05
C VAL A 105 5.43 -8.19 -1.86
N MET A 106 6.02 -7.18 -1.24
CA MET A 106 6.39 -5.91 -1.91
C MET A 106 7.81 -5.93 -2.49
N ASP A 107 8.75 -6.61 -1.83
CA ASP A 107 10.18 -6.76 -2.16
C ASP A 107 10.38 -7.54 -3.47
N SER A 108 10.51 -6.80 -4.57
CA SER A 108 10.54 -7.33 -5.93
C SER A 108 11.96 -7.67 -6.38
N ASP A 109 12.98 -7.11 -5.72
CA ASP A 109 14.38 -7.40 -5.97
C ASP A 109 14.98 -8.47 -5.04
N SER A 110 14.18 -9.03 -4.12
CA SER A 110 14.55 -10.07 -3.16
C SER A 110 15.66 -9.65 -2.21
N THR A 111 15.72 -8.36 -1.87
CA THR A 111 16.69 -7.81 -0.90
C THR A 111 16.36 -8.18 0.54
N GLY A 112 15.11 -8.58 0.80
CA GLY A 112 14.55 -8.81 2.14
C GLY A 112 14.10 -7.53 2.85
N LYS A 113 14.21 -6.38 2.18
CA LYS A 113 13.80 -5.05 2.66
C LYS A 113 13.12 -4.29 1.52
N LEU A 114 12.67 -3.07 1.77
CA LEU A 114 12.02 -2.25 0.75
C LEU A 114 12.91 -1.08 0.33
N GLY A 115 13.28 -1.06 -0.94
CA GLY A 115 13.91 0.10 -1.55
C GLY A 115 12.94 1.29 -1.66
N PHE A 116 13.47 2.45 -2.08
CA PHE A 116 12.68 3.69 -2.19
C PHE A 116 11.40 3.54 -3.01
N HIS A 117 11.49 2.91 -4.19
CA HIS A 117 10.35 2.77 -5.10
C HIS A 117 9.28 1.81 -4.56
N GLU A 118 9.70 0.74 -3.90
CA GLU A 118 8.81 -0.27 -3.32
C GLU A 118 8.09 0.28 -2.11
N PHE A 119 8.83 0.97 -1.23
CA PHE A 119 8.25 1.67 -0.10
C PHE A 119 7.31 2.80 -0.56
N LYS A 120 7.67 3.56 -1.61
CA LYS A 120 6.79 4.60 -2.20
C LYS A 120 5.47 4.01 -2.68
N HIS A 121 5.53 2.88 -3.38
CA HIS A 121 4.34 2.17 -3.87
C HIS A 121 3.46 1.71 -2.71
N LEU A 122 4.04 0.98 -1.75
CA LEU A 122 3.34 0.50 -0.56
C LEU A 122 2.69 1.66 0.19
N TRP A 123 3.45 2.73 0.47
CA TRP A 123 2.99 3.88 1.24
C TRP A 123 1.82 4.60 0.58
N ASN A 124 1.89 4.82 -0.74
CA ASN A 124 0.81 5.48 -1.47
C ASN A 124 -0.48 4.64 -1.46
N ASN A 125 -0.36 3.33 -1.57
CA ASN A 125 -1.50 2.42 -1.45
C ASN A 125 -2.08 2.43 -0.03
N VAL A 126 -1.25 2.36 1.02
CA VAL A 126 -1.70 2.44 2.41
C VAL A 126 -2.47 3.74 2.68
N LYS A 127 -1.95 4.90 2.22
CA LYS A 127 -2.66 6.18 2.34
C LYS A 127 -4.02 6.17 1.62
N LYS A 128 -4.06 5.65 0.39
CA LYS A 128 -5.31 5.53 -0.39
C LYS A 128 -6.33 4.69 0.37
N TRP A 129 -5.92 3.51 0.83
CA TRP A 129 -6.79 2.57 1.53
C TRP A 129 -7.21 3.08 2.90
N GLN A 130 -6.36 3.83 3.61
CA GLN A 130 -6.76 4.54 4.83
C GLN A 130 -7.87 5.56 4.56
N GLY A 131 -7.76 6.32 3.47
CA GLY A 131 -8.83 7.26 3.07
C GLY A 131 -10.15 6.54 2.78
N VAL A 132 -10.09 5.40 2.08
CA VAL A 132 -11.26 4.56 1.81
C VAL A 132 -11.83 3.98 3.11
N TYR A 133 -11.00 3.46 4.00
CA TYR A 133 -11.44 2.90 5.29
C TYR A 133 -12.26 3.93 6.07
N LYS A 134 -11.75 5.15 6.23
CA LYS A 134 -12.47 6.24 6.93
C LYS A 134 -13.74 6.70 6.22
N GLN A 135 -13.79 6.57 4.90
CA GLN A 135 -14.95 6.98 4.12
C GLN A 135 -16.11 5.97 4.21
N TYR A 136 -15.78 4.68 4.37
CA TYR A 136 -16.75 3.58 4.30
C TYR A 136 -17.09 2.98 5.67
N ASP A 137 -16.40 3.37 6.75
CA ASP A 137 -16.83 3.22 8.15
C ASP A 137 -17.97 4.22 8.42
N ALA A 138 -19.16 3.89 7.94
CA ALA A 138 -20.31 4.80 7.93
C ALA A 138 -20.97 4.91 9.31
N ASP A 139 -20.83 3.88 10.13
CA ASP A 139 -21.31 3.85 11.51
C ASP A 139 -20.30 4.41 12.52
N HIS A 140 -19.09 4.78 12.06
CA HIS A 140 -17.98 5.26 12.89
C HIS A 140 -17.63 4.29 14.02
N SER A 141 -17.80 3.00 13.76
CA SER A 141 -17.43 1.92 14.68
C SER A 141 -15.91 1.76 14.80
N GLY A 142 -15.15 2.33 13.86
CA GLY A 142 -13.71 2.17 13.75
C GLY A 142 -13.30 0.85 13.09
N VAL A 143 -14.27 0.05 12.61
CA VAL A 143 -14.10 -1.23 11.91
C VAL A 143 -14.92 -1.22 10.62
N ILE A 144 -14.54 -2.06 9.65
CA ILE A 144 -15.35 -2.28 8.44
C ILE A 144 -16.17 -3.55 8.63
N GLY A 145 -17.49 -3.40 8.66
CA GLY A 145 -18.42 -4.52 8.75
C GLY A 145 -18.55 -5.30 7.43
N ALA A 146 -19.14 -6.50 7.51
CA ALA A 146 -19.37 -7.35 6.34
C ALA A 146 -20.23 -6.69 5.24
N ASP A 147 -21.14 -5.78 5.61
CA ASP A 147 -22.00 -5.05 4.66
C ASP A 147 -21.28 -3.85 4.00
N GLU A 148 -20.26 -3.30 4.65
CA GLU A 148 -19.46 -2.16 4.17
C GLU A 148 -18.28 -2.62 3.30
N LEU A 149 -17.74 -3.80 3.60
CA LEU A 149 -16.57 -4.40 2.97
C LEU A 149 -16.65 -4.42 1.43
N PRO A 150 -17.76 -4.82 0.78
CA PRO A 150 -17.82 -4.89 -0.68
C PRO A 150 -17.65 -3.52 -1.34
N ASN A 151 -18.24 -2.48 -0.75
CA ASN A 151 -18.15 -1.13 -1.26
C ASN A 151 -16.76 -0.53 -1.02
N ALA A 152 -16.17 -0.78 0.15
CA ALA A 152 -14.80 -0.37 0.46
C ALA A 152 -13.78 -1.02 -0.50
N PHE A 153 -13.87 -2.32 -0.76
CA PHE A 153 -12.95 -3.02 -1.67
C PHE A 153 -13.12 -2.56 -3.12
N LYS A 154 -14.36 -2.30 -3.55
CA LYS A 154 -14.62 -1.73 -4.87
C LYS A 154 -13.99 -0.34 -5.02
N ALA A 155 -14.08 0.52 -4.01
CA ALA A 155 -13.44 1.84 -4.00
C ALA A 155 -11.90 1.75 -3.92
N ALA A 156 -11.37 0.74 -3.23
CA ALA A 156 -9.93 0.46 -3.19
C ALA A 156 -9.38 0.04 -4.57
N GLY A 157 -10.23 -0.46 -5.46
CA GLY A 157 -9.90 -0.87 -6.83
C GLY A 157 -10.01 -2.38 -7.08
N PHE A 158 -10.66 -3.12 -6.19
CA PHE A 158 -10.77 -4.58 -6.24
C PHE A 158 -12.25 -5.01 -6.34
N PRO A 159 -12.82 -5.10 -7.56
CA PRO A 159 -14.14 -5.65 -7.76
C PRO A 159 -14.09 -7.17 -7.63
N LEU A 160 -14.29 -7.68 -6.41
CA LEU A 160 -14.29 -9.11 -6.12
C LEU A 160 -15.69 -9.72 -6.24
N ASN A 161 -15.77 -11.04 -6.39
CA ASN A 161 -17.03 -11.78 -6.33
C ASN A 161 -17.37 -12.18 -4.89
N ASP A 162 -18.63 -12.56 -4.65
CA ASP A 162 -19.12 -12.91 -3.31
C ASP A 162 -18.34 -14.07 -2.67
N GLN A 163 -17.87 -15.04 -3.46
CA GLN A 163 -17.09 -16.17 -2.94
C GLN A 163 -15.74 -15.71 -2.37
N LEU A 164 -15.06 -14.78 -3.05
CA LEU A 164 -13.82 -14.19 -2.57
C LEU A 164 -14.05 -13.36 -1.32
N PHE A 165 -15.12 -12.56 -1.27
CA PHE A 165 -15.48 -11.80 -0.07
C PHE A 165 -15.70 -12.70 1.13
N GLN A 166 -16.41 -13.81 0.98
CA GLN A 166 -16.63 -14.78 2.05
C GLN A 166 -15.32 -15.40 2.56
N MET A 167 -14.32 -15.61 1.70
CA MET A 167 -13.01 -16.08 2.13
C MET A 167 -12.22 -15.00 2.85
N ILE A 168 -12.30 -13.75 2.39
CA ILE A 168 -11.64 -12.60 3.03
C ILE A 168 -12.20 -12.41 4.44
N ILE A 169 -13.53 -12.38 4.59
CA ILE A 169 -14.19 -12.23 5.89
C ILE A 169 -13.75 -13.34 6.84
N ARG A 170 -13.78 -14.61 6.42
CA ARG A 170 -13.36 -15.73 7.27
C ARG A 170 -11.90 -15.69 7.70
N ARG A 171 -11.04 -15.01 6.94
CA ARG A 171 -9.58 -15.01 7.16
C ARG A 171 -9.08 -13.77 7.91
N TYR A 172 -9.74 -12.64 7.73
CA TYR A 172 -9.27 -11.33 8.18
C TYR A 172 -10.28 -10.61 9.09
N SER A 173 -11.52 -11.08 9.19
CA SER A 173 -12.52 -10.52 10.11
C SER A 173 -12.64 -11.35 11.38
N ASP A 174 -13.19 -10.73 12.42
CA ASP A 174 -13.57 -11.38 13.67
C ASP A 174 -14.82 -12.27 13.52
N GLU A 175 -15.25 -12.92 14.61
CA GLU A 175 -16.45 -13.77 14.65
C GLU A 175 -17.74 -13.03 14.29
N SER A 176 -17.75 -11.70 14.42
CA SER A 176 -18.88 -10.83 14.08
C SER A 176 -18.83 -10.36 12.61
N GLY A 177 -17.78 -10.71 11.87
CA GLY A 177 -17.56 -10.28 10.49
C GLY A 177 -16.98 -8.87 10.37
N ASN A 178 -16.48 -8.29 11.46
CA ASN A 178 -15.85 -6.97 11.46
C ASN A 178 -14.34 -7.09 11.19
N MET A 179 -13.83 -6.20 10.35
CA MET A 179 -12.41 -6.13 10.01
C MET A 179 -11.80 -4.86 10.58
N ASP A 180 -10.76 -5.01 11.40
CA ASP A 180 -9.98 -3.88 11.91
C ASP A 180 -9.01 -3.32 10.85
N PHE A 181 -8.36 -2.21 11.20
CA PHE A 181 -7.55 -1.46 10.24
C PHE A 181 -6.31 -2.24 9.78
N ASP A 182 -5.62 -2.93 10.67
CA ASP A 182 -4.41 -3.68 10.34
C ASP A 182 -4.70 -4.92 9.51
N ASN A 183 -5.79 -5.67 9.79
CA ASN A 183 -6.22 -6.76 8.92
C ASN A 183 -6.71 -6.27 7.56
N TYR A 184 -7.40 -5.12 7.51
CA TYR A 184 -7.82 -4.49 6.26
C TYR A 184 -6.63 -4.14 5.35
N ILE A 185 -5.62 -3.43 5.89
CA ILE A 185 -4.42 -3.07 5.14
C ILE A 185 -3.63 -4.34 4.77
N GLY A 186 -3.47 -5.29 5.69
CA GLY A 186 -2.81 -6.57 5.44
C GLY A 186 -3.44 -7.35 4.28
N CYS A 187 -4.77 -7.38 4.23
CA CYS A 187 -5.53 -8.02 3.17
C CYS A 187 -5.27 -7.34 1.81
N LEU A 188 -5.40 -6.02 1.75
CA LEU A 188 -5.23 -5.25 0.50
C LEU A 188 -3.80 -5.29 -0.03
N VAL A 189 -2.79 -5.25 0.85
CA VAL A 189 -1.38 -5.42 0.46
C VAL A 189 -1.16 -6.76 -0.25
N ARG A 190 -1.72 -7.86 0.31
CA ARG A 190 -1.60 -9.18 -0.32
C ARG A 190 -2.37 -9.26 -1.62
N LEU A 191 -3.57 -8.69 -1.66
CA LEU A 191 -4.41 -8.70 -2.87
C LEU A 191 -3.75 -7.92 -4.02
N ASP A 192 -3.20 -6.73 -3.75
CA ASP A 192 -2.42 -5.95 -4.73
C ASP A 192 -1.23 -6.75 -5.27
N ALA A 193 -0.46 -7.39 -4.38
CA ALA A 193 0.68 -8.19 -4.78
C ALA A 193 0.29 -9.41 -5.63
N MET A 194 -0.79 -10.11 -5.27
CA MET A 194 -1.33 -11.22 -6.07
C MET A 194 -1.79 -10.77 -7.46
N CYS A 195 -2.51 -9.64 -7.55
CA CYS A 195 -2.92 -9.07 -8.83
C CYS A 195 -1.72 -8.69 -9.70
N ARG A 196 -0.69 -8.06 -9.13
CA ARG A 196 0.54 -7.71 -9.87
C ARG A 196 1.33 -8.93 -10.32
N ALA A 197 1.45 -9.94 -9.47
CA ALA A 197 2.10 -11.21 -9.82
C ALA A 197 1.36 -11.90 -10.97
N PHE A 198 0.03 -11.97 -10.90
CA PHE A 198 -0.81 -12.54 -11.95
C PHE A 198 -0.64 -11.78 -13.28
N GLN A 199 -0.72 -10.44 -13.26
CA GLN A 199 -0.55 -9.60 -14.45
C GLN A 199 0.84 -9.75 -15.10
N THR A 200 1.87 -10.04 -14.30
CA THR A 200 3.23 -10.27 -14.80
C THR A 200 3.34 -11.62 -15.52
N LEU A 201 2.56 -12.62 -15.08
CA LEU A 201 2.54 -13.97 -15.64
C LEU A 201 1.56 -14.11 -16.83
N ASP A 202 0.42 -13.41 -16.79
CA ASP A 202 -0.62 -13.38 -17.84
C ASP A 202 -0.22 -12.46 -19.00
N LYS A 203 0.80 -12.87 -19.76
CA LYS A 203 1.37 -12.09 -20.87
C LYS A 203 0.37 -11.85 -22.01
N ASP A 204 -0.56 -12.77 -22.23
CA ASP A 204 -1.58 -12.70 -23.28
C ASP A 204 -2.91 -12.11 -22.80
N ARG A 205 -3.01 -11.74 -21.51
CA ARG A 205 -4.17 -11.08 -20.89
C ARG A 205 -5.46 -11.86 -21.10
N ASN A 206 -5.35 -13.19 -21.12
CA ASN A 206 -6.49 -14.07 -21.34
C ASN A 206 -7.17 -14.46 -20.02
N GLY A 207 -6.62 -14.02 -18.88
CA GLY A 207 -7.14 -14.34 -17.55
C GLY A 207 -6.80 -15.74 -17.06
N THR A 208 -5.83 -16.41 -17.66
CA THR A 208 -5.35 -17.76 -17.32
C THR A 208 -3.83 -17.84 -17.40
N ILE A 209 -3.20 -18.23 -16.30
CA ILE A 209 -1.75 -18.50 -16.26
C ILE A 209 -1.48 -20.00 -16.23
N LYS A 210 -0.47 -20.45 -16.99
CA LYS A 210 0.07 -21.81 -16.87
C LYS A 210 1.42 -21.69 -16.17
N VAL A 211 1.50 -22.28 -14.98
CA VAL A 211 2.69 -22.25 -14.13
C VAL A 211 3.00 -23.67 -13.66
N ASN A 212 4.28 -23.97 -13.54
CA ASN A 212 4.75 -25.21 -12.92
C ASN A 212 4.93 -25.03 -11.39
N VAL A 213 5.17 -26.13 -10.66
CA VAL A 213 5.29 -26.10 -9.19
C VAL A 213 6.41 -25.17 -8.71
N GLN A 214 7.54 -25.15 -9.42
CA GLN A 214 8.67 -24.29 -9.08
C GLN A 214 8.32 -22.82 -9.29
N GLU A 215 7.68 -22.47 -10.41
CA GLU A 215 7.20 -21.12 -10.67
C GLU A 215 6.16 -20.67 -9.64
N VAL A 216 5.29 -21.56 -9.17
CA VAL A 216 4.35 -21.24 -8.07
C VAL A 216 5.10 -20.95 -6.77
N MET A 217 6.09 -21.76 -6.42
CA MET A 217 6.89 -21.59 -5.20
C MET A 217 7.76 -20.34 -5.23
N GLU A 218 8.27 -19.97 -6.41
CA GLU A 218 9.06 -18.75 -6.63
C GLU A 218 8.16 -17.51 -6.78
N SER A 219 6.91 -17.68 -7.22
CA SER A 219 5.98 -16.57 -7.36
C SER A 219 5.47 -16.09 -6.00
N LYS A 220 5.29 -14.78 -5.88
CA LYS A 220 4.60 -14.15 -4.75
C LYS A 220 3.09 -14.46 -4.69
N ILE A 221 2.59 -15.34 -5.56
CA ILE A 221 1.22 -15.85 -5.49
C ILE A 221 1.17 -16.75 -4.26
N SER A 222 0.77 -16.16 -3.14
CA SER A 222 0.81 -16.81 -1.83
C SER A 222 0.27 -18.23 -1.90
N VAL A 223 1.11 -19.21 -1.56
CA VAL A 223 0.75 -20.61 -1.32
C VAL A 223 0.08 -20.81 0.04
N ASP A 224 -0.33 -19.74 0.72
CA ASP A 224 -1.16 -19.84 1.92
C ASP A 224 -2.44 -20.60 1.53
N SER A 225 -2.55 -21.83 2.03
CA SER A 225 -3.49 -22.88 1.63
C SER A 225 -4.95 -22.45 1.70
N SER A 226 -5.24 -21.33 2.38
CA SER A 226 -6.57 -20.76 2.55
C SER A 226 -6.99 -19.80 1.43
N PHE A 227 -6.06 -19.21 0.66
CA PHE A 227 -6.38 -18.27 -0.45
C PHE A 227 -6.14 -18.88 -1.84
N ALA A 228 -5.13 -19.74 -1.98
CA ALA A 228 -4.69 -20.27 -3.28
C ALA A 228 -5.67 -21.26 -3.92
N VAL A 229 -6.30 -22.14 -3.13
CA VAL A 229 -7.07 -23.29 -3.66
C VAL A 229 -8.36 -22.85 -4.38
N THR A 230 -8.91 -21.69 -4.04
CA THR A 230 -10.12 -21.15 -4.68
C THR A 230 -9.79 -20.02 -5.65
N SER A 231 -8.75 -19.21 -5.40
CA SER A 231 -8.45 -18.03 -6.23
C SER A 231 -7.87 -18.39 -7.61
N LEU A 232 -7.24 -19.57 -7.77
CA LEU A 232 -6.76 -20.05 -9.07
C LEU A 232 -7.89 -20.50 -10.03
N ARG A 233 -9.15 -20.50 -9.57
CA ARG A 233 -10.35 -20.64 -10.42
C ARG A 233 -11.08 -19.32 -10.67
N VAL A 234 -10.57 -18.20 -10.15
CA VAL A 234 -11.19 -16.89 -10.38
C VAL A 234 -10.83 -16.46 -11.79
N GLY A 235 -11.75 -16.73 -12.71
CA GLY A 235 -11.78 -16.10 -14.01
C GLY A 235 -11.62 -14.60 -13.81
N CYS A 236 -10.55 -14.07 -14.39
CA CYS A 236 -10.17 -12.67 -14.31
C CYS A 236 -11.40 -11.80 -14.62
N CYS A 237 -11.87 -11.06 -13.62
CA CYS A 237 -12.84 -10.00 -13.82
C CYS A 237 -12.29 -9.07 -14.91
N HIS A 238 -13.14 -8.81 -15.90
CA HIS A 238 -12.94 -7.88 -17.01
C HIS A 238 -12.16 -6.63 -16.57
N CYS A 239 -10.87 -6.58 -16.91
CA CYS A 239 -10.12 -5.33 -16.96
C CYS A 239 -10.45 -4.62 -18.27
N SER A 240 -11.67 -4.10 -18.38
CA SER A 240 -12.06 -3.18 -19.45
C SER A 240 -12.60 -1.91 -18.82
N GLY A 241 -11.80 -0.84 -18.89
CA GLY A 241 -12.26 0.48 -18.47
C GLY A 241 -11.18 1.43 -17.95
N PHE A 242 -10.09 1.63 -18.71
CA PHE A 242 -9.40 2.91 -18.72
C PHE A 242 -9.23 3.29 -20.19
N SER A 243 -10.16 4.09 -20.69
CA SER A 243 -10.04 4.86 -21.93
C SER A 243 -10.47 6.28 -21.66
#